data_AF-A0AAJ1RLE3-F1
#
_entry.id   AF-A0AAJ1RLE3-F1
#
_cell.length_a   1.000
_cell.length_b   1.000
_cell.length_c   1.000
_cell.angle_alpha   90.00
_cell.angle_beta   90.00
_cell.angle_gamma   90.00
#
_symmetry.space_group_name_H-M   'P 1'
#
loop_
_entity.id
_entity.type
_entity.pdbx_description
1 polymer ?
#
loop_
_entity_poly.entity_id
_entity_poly.type
_entity_poly.pdbx_seq_one_letter_code
_entity_poly.pdbx_strand_id
1 'polypeptide(L)' 'MLKRLFNAMIVARQASATMQALQYMSDRQLEDIGFTRETFVEQMKANILTELDAADAEKSQAAPVNPNLVGAV' A
#
# COMPACT_ATOMS: atom_id res chain seq x y z
N MET A 1 -11.34 -12.12 4.07
CA MET A 1 -10.76 -12.80 2.90
C MET A 1 -10.75 -11.92 1.64
N LEU A 2 -11.91 -11.43 1.17
CA LEU A 2 -12.01 -10.62 -0.05
C LEU A 2 -11.13 -9.36 -0.05
N LYS A 3 -11.12 -8.61 1.06
CA LYS A 3 -10.26 -7.42 1.24
C LYS A 3 -8.77 -7.72 1.04
N ARG A 4 -8.28 -8.82 1.62
CA ARG A 4 -6.89 -9.26 1.46
C ARG A 4 -6.56 -9.60 0.00
N LEU A 5 -7.50 -10.17 -0.73
CA LEU A 5 -7.34 -10.45 -2.16
C LEU A 5 -7.25 -9.15 -2.98
N PHE A 6 -8.12 -8.16 -2.71
CA PHE A 6 -8.03 -6.85 -3.36
C PHE A 6 -6.72 -6.13 -3.05
N ASN A 7 -6.30 -6.15 -1.78
CA ASN A 7 -5.03 -5.57 -1.35
C ASN A 7 -3.85 -6.22 -2.08
N ALA A 8 -3.83 -7.56 -2.20
CA ALA A 8 -2.82 -8.28 -2.96
C ALA A 8 -2.83 -7.91 -4.46
N MET A 9 -4.01 -7.75 -5.07
CA MET A 9 -4.13 -7.31 -6.47
C MET A 9 -3.59 -5.89 -6.68
N ILE A 10 -3.88 -4.96 -5.75
CA ILE A 10 -3.37 -3.58 -5.80
C ILE A 10 -1.85 -3.59 -5.71
N VAL A 11 -1.27 -4.29 -4.74
CA VAL A 11 0.19 -4.40 -4.57
C VAL A 11 0.85 -5.02 -5.81
N ALA A 12 0.26 -6.08 -6.37
CA ALA A 12 0.79 -6.71 -7.58
C ALA A 12 0.75 -5.77 -8.79
N ARG A 13 -0.33 -4.99 -8.95
CA ARG A 13 -0.47 -4.03 -10.05
C ARG A 13 0.52 -2.87 -9.92
N GLN A 14 0.71 -2.35 -8.72
CA GLN A 14 1.69 -1.30 -8.48
C GLN A 14 3.12 -1.80 -8.67
N ALA A 15 3.44 -3.02 -8.24
CA ALA A 15 4.74 -3.63 -8.49
C ALA A 15 5.03 -3.71 -10.00
N SER A 16 4.05 -4.14 -10.80
CA SER A 16 4.17 -4.20 -12.26
C SER A 16 4.38 -2.80 -12.87
N ALA A 17 3.57 -1.82 -12.46
CA ALA A 17 3.71 -0.44 -12.93
C ALA A 17 5.06 0.18 -12.54
N THR A 18 5.56 -0.11 -11.34
CA THR A 18 6.86 0.36 -10.85
C THR A 18 8.01 -0.25 -11.66
N MET A 19 7.93 -1.55 -11.97
CA MET A 19 8.91 -2.21 -12.85
C MET A 19 8.90 -1.64 -14.26
N GLN A 20 7.72 -1.28 -14.81
CA GLN A 20 7.62 -0.61 -16.09
C GLN A 20 8.22 0.80 -16.05
N ALA A 21 7.91 1.58 -15.01
CA ALA A 21 8.48 2.92 -14.82
C ALA A 21 10.01 2.88 -14.70
N LEU A 22 10.55 1.88 -13.99
CA LEU A 22 11.99 1.68 -13.81
C LEU A 22 12.75 1.49 -15.14
N GLN A 23 12.10 0.96 -16.18
CA GLN A 23 12.72 0.80 -17.51
C GLN A 23 13.01 2.14 -18.18
N TYR A 24 12.30 3.20 -17.79
CA TYR A 24 12.44 4.54 -18.35
C TYR A 24 13.22 5.50 -17.43
N MET A 25 13.70 5.03 -16.27
CA MET A 25 14.51 5.81 -15.34
C MET A 25 15.98 5.42 -15.44
N SER A 26 16.83 6.45 -15.51
CA SER A 26 18.29 6.29 -15.40
C SER A 26 18.73 6.15 -13.95
N ASP A 27 19.91 5.57 -13.74
CA ASP A 27 20.43 5.31 -12.39
C ASP A 27 20.66 6.60 -11.62
N ARG A 28 21.10 7.67 -12.29
CA ARG A 28 21.22 9.01 -11.70
C ARG A 28 19.87 9.56 -11.24
N GLN A 29 18.84 9.42 -12.07
CA GLN A 29 17.50 9.88 -11.69
C GLN A 29 16.95 9.13 -10.49
N LEU A 30 17.31 7.85 -10.32
CA LEU A 30 16.96 7.07 -9.13
C LEU A 30 17.77 7.54 -7.92
N GLU A 31 19.07 7.76 -8.08
CA GLU A 31 19.94 8.29 -7.02
C GLU A 31 19.46 9.66 -6.52
N ASP A 32 19.05 10.55 -7.43
CA ASP A 32 18.55 11.89 -7.12
C ASP A 32 17.29 11.84 -6.23
N ILE A 33 16.50 10.77 -6.33
CA ILE A 33 15.31 10.53 -5.49
C ILE A 33 15.58 9.56 -4.33
N GLY A 34 16.85 9.20 -4.09
CA GLY A 34 17.27 8.35 -2.98
C GLY A 34 16.99 6.85 -3.18
N PHE A 35 16.78 6.40 -4.41
CA PHE A 35 16.55 5.00 -4.74
C PHE A 35 17.69 4.40 -5.59
N THR A 36 17.79 3.08 -5.59
CA THR A 36 18.59 2.33 -6.56
C THR A 36 17.66 1.42 -7.36
N ARG A 37 18.12 0.86 -8.49
CA ARG A 37 17.29 -0.08 -9.29
C ARG A 37 16.79 -1.27 -8.47
N GLU A 38 17.60 -1.71 -7.51
CA GLU A 38 17.31 -2.87 -6.67
C GLU A 38 16.29 -2.52 -5.58
N THR A 39 16.41 -1.32 -4.98
CA THR A 39 15.56 -0.93 -3.84
C THR A 39 14.23 -0.29 -4.25
N PHE A 40 14.15 0.32 -5.43
CA PHE A 40 12.99 1.10 -5.86
C PHE A 40 11.68 0.31 -5.82
N VAL A 41 11.68 -0.90 -6.38
CA VAL A 41 10.48 -1.74 -6.45
C VAL A 41 10.08 -2.27 -5.08
N GLU A 42 11.05 -2.69 -4.27
CA GLU A 42 10.79 -3.23 -2.93
C GLU A 42 10.24 -2.15 -1.99
N GLN A 43 10.84 -0.97 -2.03
CA GLN A 43 10.44 0.13 -1.17
C GLN A 43 9.08 0.70 -1.57
N MET A 44 8.77 0.76 -2.86
CA MET A 44 7.43 1.12 -3.33
C MET A 44 6.37 0.13 -2.83
N LYS A 45 6.64 -1.19 -2.90
CA LYS A 45 5.73 -2.21 -2.35
C LYS A 45 5.51 -2.03 -0.85
N ALA A 46 6.57 -1.77 -0.09
CA ALA A 46 6.49 -1.57 1.36
C ALA A 46 5.66 -0.32 1.72
N ASN A 47 5.83 0.78 0.97
CA ASN A 47 5.08 2.01 1.16
C ASN A 47 3.58 1.79 0.93
N ILE A 48 3.20 1.15 -0.19
CA ILE A 48 1.79 0.88 -0.51
C ILE A 48 1.15 -0.03 0.53
N LEU A 49 1.86 -1.04 1.01
CA LEU A 49 1.35 -1.92 2.06
C LEU A 49 1.10 -1.12 3.35
N THR A 50 2.04 -0.26 3.72
CA THR A 50 1.93 0.61 4.89
C THR A 50 0.75 1.57 4.77
N GLU A 51 0.56 2.22 3.62
CA GLU A 51 -0.58 3.11 3.36
C GLU A 51 -1.92 2.37 3.46
N LEU A 52 -1.97 1.14 2.95
CA LEU A 52 -3.17 0.32 2.95
C LEU A 52 -3.53 -0.17 4.35
N ASP A 53 -2.53 -0.53 5.15
CA ASP A 53 -2.70 -0.89 6.56
C ASP A 53 -3.13 0.33 7.40
N ALA A 54 -2.57 1.52 7.12
CA ALA A 54 -2.99 2.77 7.77
C ALA A 54 -4.43 3.14 7.43
N ALA A 55 -4.81 3.09 6.15
CA ALA A 55 -6.19 3.33 5.71
C ALA A 55 -7.19 2.34 6.32
N ASP A 56 -6.74 1.11 6.57
CA ASP A 56 -7.53 0.08 7.24
C ASP A 56 -7.72 0.35 8.74
N ALA A 57 -6.68 0.87 9.41
CA ALA A 57 -6.74 1.29 10.79
C ALA A 57 -7.67 2.50 11.00
N GLU A 58 -7.63 3.49 10.10
CA GLU A 58 -8.53 4.65 10.13
C GLU A 58 -10.00 4.24 9.95
N LYS A 59 -10.30 3.38 8.98
CA LYS A 59 -11.68 2.89 8.76
C LYS A 59 -12.20 2.08 9.94
N SER A 60 -11.33 1.37 10.65
CA SER A 60 -11.69 0.63 11.87
C SER A 60 -12.06 1.59 13.01
N GLN A 61 -11.40 2.74 13.12
CA GLN A 61 -11.70 3.76 14.13
C GLN A 61 -12.96 4.58 13.81
N ALA A 62 -13.27 4.76 12.52
CA ALA A 62 -14.40 5.55 12.05
C ALA A 62 -15.75 4.80 12.04
N ALA A 63 -15.78 3.50 12.37
CA ALA A 63 -17.02 2.75 12.42
C ALA A 63 -17.78 3.06 13.72
N PRO A 64 -18.90 3.83 13.70
CA PRO A 64 -19.69 4.04 14.90
C PRO A 64 -20.30 2.69 15.30
N VAL A 65 -19.90 2.16 16.45
CA VAL A 65 -20.67 1.11 17.10
C VAL A 65 -22.03 1.70 17.43
N ASN A 66 -23.10 1.06 16.96
CA ASN A 66 -24.46 1.48 17.31
C ASN A 66 -24.56 1.49 18.86
N PRO A 67 -24.86 2.63 19.50
CA PRO A 67 -24.95 2.71 20.96
C PRO A 67 -25.98 1.73 21.54
N ASN A 68 -27.01 1.38 20.77
CA ASN A 68 -28.04 0.43 21.17
C ASN A 68 -27.54 -1.03 21.20
N LEU A 69 -26.36 -1.33 20.66
CA LEU A 69 -25.70 -2.65 20.74
C LEU A 69 -24.72 -2.76 21.91
N VAL A 70 -24.44 -1.65 22.62
CA VAL A 70 -23.47 -1.61 23.74
C VAL A 70 -24.08 -2.15 25.05
N GLY A 71 -25.39 -2.42 25.09
CA GLY A 71 -26.10 -2.92 26.27
C GLY A 71 -27.08 -4.05 26.02
N ALA A 72 -27.03 -4.71 24.85
CA ALA A 72 -27.85 -5.90 24.59
C ALA A 72 -27.16 -7.13 25.20
N VAL A 73 -27.48 -7.41 26.46
CA VAL A 73 -27.11 -8.64 27.20
C VAL A 73 -28.38 -9.37 27.59
#